data_AF-A0A4P9XQE8-F1
#
_entry.id   AF-A0A4P9XQE8-F1
#
_cell.length_a   1.000
_cell.length_b   1.000
_cell.length_c   1.000
_cell.angle_alpha   90.00
_cell.angle_beta   90.00
_cell.angle_gamma   90.00
#
_symmetry.space_group_name_H-M   'P 1'
#
loop_
_entity.id
_entity.type
_entity.pdbx_description
1 polymer ?
#
loop_
_entity_poly.entity_id
_entity_poly.type
_entity_poly.pdbx_seq_one_letter_code
_entity_poly.pdbx_strand_id
1 'polypeptide(L)'
;MSGTPVGALFDPDYTAILCRCFMATSLLSGLLIVFCAMLSVRVDKSDRWAWGTVFVPLWLVDAVLLIWLVPMAFRPSFGRTEGAKTRRESKQQRRAREARRRGIAVTCYLVLCIVFQILIVLREDRHILWSAAAVFIPYWALEAINFINNGASALADIRDIPADDPATGVAMSGRERRMLQAAILVNAYWWWCIRVSLALLIVLKLDGQLATGWPTVFVPAYLATVRYLLLFLVAWLRLRAIDHAESRAQGKLENPAGHSMAVVFVPVFIVLSMLFCCTCCCAPCLFCLQHVPTDEMGENAARVVMVPFNRRITYAPLGSNVSTPTAVKV
;
A
#
# COMPACT_ATOMS: atom_id res chain seq x y z
N MET A 1 21.38 25.09 9.68
CA MET A 1 21.32 23.73 9.10
C MET A 1 19.89 23.22 8.85
N SER A 2 18.87 24.07 8.94
CA SER A 2 17.44 23.74 8.74
C SER A 2 17.00 23.62 7.27
N GLY A 3 17.91 23.32 6.34
CA GLY A 3 17.63 23.30 4.90
C GLY A 3 17.85 21.96 4.21
N THR A 4 18.39 20.96 4.90
CA THR A 4 18.56 19.63 4.31
C THR A 4 17.29 18.81 4.50
N PRO A 5 16.83 18.02 3.50
CA PRO A 5 15.65 17.16 3.61
C PRO A 5 15.72 16.17 4.79
N VAL A 6 16.93 15.87 5.25
CA VAL A 6 17.18 15.08 6.47
C VAL A 6 16.61 15.76 7.73
N GLY A 7 16.63 17.09 7.80
CA GLY A 7 16.11 17.85 8.94
C GLY A 7 14.59 17.80 9.07
N ALA A 8 13.87 17.63 7.95
CA ALA A 8 12.42 17.45 7.97
C ALA A 8 12.00 16.05 8.46
N LEU A 9 12.88 15.04 8.32
CA LEU A 9 12.61 13.68 8.80
C LEU A 9 12.70 13.58 10.34
N PHE A 10 13.50 14.45 10.97
CA PHE A 10 13.72 14.49 12.41
C PHE A 10 12.89 15.56 13.14
N ASP A 11 11.81 16.03 12.53
CA ASP A 11 10.84 16.82 13.28
C ASP A 11 10.32 15.95 14.46
N PRO A 12 10.34 16.45 15.71
CA PRO A 12 9.81 15.71 16.86
C PRO A 12 8.38 15.18 16.62
N ASP A 13 7.57 15.91 15.85
CA ASP A 13 6.20 15.50 15.53
C ASP A 13 6.15 14.24 14.64
N TYR A 14 7.02 14.13 13.64
CA TYR A 14 7.10 12.93 12.78
C TYR A 14 7.68 11.75 13.52
N THR A 15 8.66 11.99 14.39
CA THR A 15 9.32 10.93 15.18
C THR A 15 8.29 10.18 16.03
N ALA A 16 7.39 10.89 16.72
CA ALA A 16 6.35 10.28 17.53
C ALA A 16 5.31 9.48 16.72
N ILE A 17 5.02 9.89 15.48
CA ILE A 17 4.12 9.15 14.58
C ILE A 17 4.82 7.88 14.08
N LEU A 18 6.06 7.99 13.62
CA LEU A 18 6.85 6.86 13.13
C LEU A 18 7.05 5.80 14.22
N CYS A 19 7.39 6.20 15.45
CA CYS A 19 7.50 5.27 16.57
C CYS A 19 6.20 4.53 16.86
N ARG A 20 5.04 5.23 16.84
CA ARG A 20 3.72 4.59 17.03
C ARG A 20 3.40 3.60 15.92
N CYS A 21 3.64 3.99 14.67
CA CYS A 21 3.45 3.10 13.52
C CYS A 21 4.37 1.88 13.61
N PHE A 22 5.65 2.07 13.90
CA PHE A 22 6.62 0.99 14.03
C PHE A 22 6.25 0.01 15.15
N MET A 23 5.87 0.52 16.33
CA MET A 23 5.42 -0.30 17.45
C MET A 23 4.14 -1.07 17.10
N ALA A 24 3.15 -0.41 16.51
CA ALA A 24 1.90 -1.06 16.11
C ALA A 24 2.16 -2.15 15.06
N THR A 25 2.96 -1.85 14.04
CA THR A 25 3.34 -2.80 13.00
C THR A 25 4.10 -3.99 13.58
N SER A 26 5.10 -3.76 14.44
CA SER A 26 5.88 -4.82 15.08
C SER A 26 5.00 -5.73 15.95
N LEU A 27 4.09 -5.14 16.74
CA LEU A 27 3.13 -5.88 17.56
C LEU A 27 2.21 -6.75 16.70
N LEU A 28 1.62 -6.17 15.65
CA LEU A 28 0.75 -6.90 14.72
C LEU A 28 1.51 -8.06 14.06
N SER A 29 2.72 -7.80 13.55
CA SER A 29 3.56 -8.86 12.97
C SER A 29 3.88 -9.96 13.97
N GLY A 30 4.22 -9.61 15.21
CA GLY A 30 4.45 -10.59 16.29
C GLY A 30 3.23 -11.49 16.54
N LEU A 31 2.04 -10.92 16.65
CA LEU A 31 0.79 -11.68 16.83
C LEU A 31 0.51 -12.62 15.65
N LEU A 32 0.80 -12.18 14.43
CA LEU A 32 0.60 -12.98 13.21
C LEU A 32 1.61 -14.13 13.09
N ILE A 33 2.86 -13.92 13.51
CA ILE A 33 3.86 -14.99 13.64
C ILE A 33 3.37 -16.04 14.64
N VAL A 34 2.90 -15.61 15.82
CA VAL A 34 2.37 -16.50 16.86
C VAL A 34 1.17 -17.29 16.35
N PHE A 35 0.23 -16.63 15.65
CA PHE A 35 -0.90 -17.30 15.01
C PHE A 35 -0.45 -18.41 14.04
N CYS A 36 0.47 -18.10 13.11
CA CYS A 36 1.01 -19.09 12.17
C CYS A 36 1.69 -20.27 12.88
N ALA A 37 2.45 -20.00 13.95
CA ALA A 37 3.08 -21.04 14.75
C ALA A 37 2.04 -21.94 15.42
N MET A 38 1.03 -21.37 16.09
CA MET A 38 -0.05 -22.15 16.71
C MET A 38 -0.85 -22.94 15.67
N LEU A 39 -1.11 -22.36 14.50
CA LEU A 39 -1.79 -23.03 13.40
C LEU A 39 -0.98 -24.24 12.91
N SER A 40 0.33 -24.10 12.74
CA SER A 40 1.21 -25.20 12.30
C SER A 40 1.19 -26.38 13.29
N VAL A 41 1.38 -26.09 14.59
CA VAL A 41 1.33 -27.10 15.67
C VAL A 41 -0.03 -27.80 15.69
N ARG A 42 -1.12 -27.06 15.47
CA ARG A 42 -2.48 -27.61 15.47
C ARG A 42 -2.72 -28.52 14.26
N VAL A 43 -2.26 -28.11 13.08
CA VAL A 43 -2.39 -28.88 11.83
C VAL A 43 -1.61 -30.20 11.91
N ASP A 44 -0.45 -30.19 12.58
CA ASP A 44 0.37 -31.37 12.81
C ASP A 44 -0.23 -32.35 13.85
N LYS A 45 -1.43 -32.06 14.36
CA LYS A 45 -2.20 -32.87 15.32
C LYS A 45 -1.46 -33.19 16.63
N SER A 46 -0.41 -32.44 16.96
CA SER A 46 0.39 -32.68 18.18
C SER A 46 -0.42 -32.38 19.45
N ASP A 47 -1.37 -31.43 19.38
CA ASP A 47 -2.10 -30.92 20.54
C ASP A 47 -3.63 -30.97 20.37
N ARG A 48 -4.32 -31.18 21.50
CA ARG A 48 -5.80 -31.25 21.59
C ARG A 48 -6.47 -29.89 21.80
N TRP A 49 -5.80 -28.78 21.48
CA TRP A 49 -6.37 -27.45 21.72
C TRP A 49 -7.60 -27.19 20.84
N ALA A 50 -8.59 -26.50 21.40
CA ALA A 50 -9.73 -26.01 20.65
C ALA A 50 -9.26 -25.01 19.57
N TRP A 51 -9.91 -24.98 18.42
CA TRP A 51 -9.57 -24.06 17.34
C TRP A 51 -9.71 -22.59 17.78
N GLY A 52 -10.64 -22.30 18.67
CA GLY A 52 -10.76 -20.98 19.29
C GLY A 52 -9.46 -20.49 19.95
N THR A 53 -8.74 -21.35 20.67
CA THR A 53 -7.46 -20.99 21.32
C THR A 53 -6.39 -20.64 20.28
N VAL A 54 -6.35 -21.37 19.17
CA VAL A 54 -5.40 -21.13 18.07
C VAL A 54 -5.64 -19.77 17.39
N PHE A 55 -6.89 -19.31 17.35
CA PHE A 55 -7.28 -18.04 16.73
C PHE A 55 -7.16 -16.82 17.66
N VAL A 56 -6.86 -17.00 18.96
CA VAL A 56 -6.72 -15.88 19.91
C VAL A 56 -5.77 -14.77 19.42
N PRO A 57 -4.56 -15.05 18.89
CA PRO A 57 -3.68 -14.00 18.42
C PRO A 57 -4.29 -13.20 17.25
N LEU A 58 -5.10 -13.85 16.40
CA LEU A 58 -5.78 -13.19 15.29
C LEU A 58 -6.93 -12.30 15.78
N TRP A 59 -7.70 -12.74 16.77
CA TRP A 59 -8.73 -11.90 17.39
C TRP A 59 -8.15 -10.69 18.12
N LEU A 60 -6.94 -10.80 18.68
CA LEU A 60 -6.22 -9.65 19.23
C LEU A 60 -5.84 -8.65 18.13
N VAL A 61 -5.41 -9.13 16.95
CA VAL A 61 -5.17 -8.27 15.78
C VAL A 61 -6.46 -7.56 15.37
N ASP A 62 -7.58 -8.27 15.27
CA ASP A 62 -8.88 -7.67 14.93
C ASP A 62 -9.32 -6.63 15.94
N ALA A 63 -9.14 -6.87 17.24
CA ALA A 63 -9.46 -5.91 18.29
C ALA A 63 -8.61 -4.63 18.17
N VAL A 64 -7.31 -4.76 17.92
CA VAL A 64 -6.42 -3.62 17.67
C VAL A 64 -6.86 -2.85 16.42
N LEU A 65 -7.15 -3.54 15.32
CA LEU A 65 -7.63 -2.93 14.09
C LEU A 65 -8.98 -2.22 14.30
N LEU A 66 -9.91 -2.80 15.04
CA LEU A 66 -11.20 -2.19 15.33
C LEU A 66 -11.04 -0.90 16.15
N ILE A 67 -10.22 -0.93 17.20
CA ILE A 67 -9.97 0.23 18.07
C ILE A 67 -9.26 1.36 17.31
N TRP A 68 -8.34 1.05 16.40
CA TRP A 68 -7.54 2.06 15.69
C TRP A 68 -8.19 2.52 14.38
N LEU A 69 -8.60 1.59 13.53
CA LEU A 69 -9.01 1.87 12.16
C LEU A 69 -10.42 2.45 12.10
N VAL A 70 -11.35 2.01 12.97
CA VAL A 70 -12.73 2.49 12.95
C VAL A 70 -12.79 3.99 13.28
N PRO A 71 -12.24 4.49 14.41
CA PRO A 71 -12.26 5.93 14.69
C PRO A 71 -11.53 6.74 13.63
N MET A 72 -10.44 6.21 13.06
CA MET A 72 -9.71 6.85 11.97
C MET A 72 -10.56 6.99 10.71
N ALA A 73 -11.34 5.97 10.35
CA ALA A 73 -12.20 5.98 9.17
C ALA A 73 -13.39 6.95 9.29
N PHE A 74 -13.86 7.21 10.52
CA PHE A 74 -14.91 8.21 10.78
C PHE A 74 -14.39 9.65 10.87
N ARG A 75 -13.07 9.87 10.96
CA ARG A 75 -12.53 11.23 11.02
C ARG A 75 -12.62 11.90 9.64
N PRO A 76 -13.21 13.12 9.56
CA PRO A 76 -13.17 13.88 8.32
C PRO A 76 -11.71 14.25 8.01
N SER A 77 -11.31 14.10 6.74
CA SER A 77 -9.99 14.52 6.29
C SER A 77 -9.88 16.05 6.43
N PHE A 78 -9.05 16.51 7.37
CA PHE A 78 -8.77 17.93 7.59
C PHE A 78 -7.81 18.45 6.50
N GLY A 79 -8.27 18.47 5.24
CA GLY A 79 -7.64 19.26 4.19
C GLY A 79 -7.91 20.73 4.45
N ARG A 80 -6.88 21.45 4.92
CA ARG A 80 -6.89 22.89 5.24
C ARG A 80 -6.99 23.72 3.95
N THR A 81 -8.18 23.77 3.35
CA THR A 81 -8.44 24.65 2.21
C THR A 81 -8.78 26.04 2.75
N GLU A 82 -7.76 26.90 2.95
CA GLU A 82 -7.93 28.31 3.31
C GLU A 82 -8.50 29.11 2.12
N GLY A 83 -9.82 29.03 1.90
CA GLY A 83 -10.49 29.92 0.95
C GLY A 83 -12.01 29.91 1.03
N ALA A 84 -12.63 31.09 1.10
CA ALA A 84 -14.05 31.41 0.97
C ALA A 84 -15.06 30.81 1.99
N LYS A 85 -15.54 31.64 2.93
CA LYS A 85 -16.49 31.27 4.02
C LYS A 85 -17.83 30.68 3.55
N THR A 86 -18.40 31.12 2.43
CA THR A 86 -19.77 30.75 2.00
C THR A 86 -19.86 29.44 1.21
N ARG A 87 -18.76 28.99 0.59
CA ARG A 87 -18.68 27.66 -0.09
C ARG A 87 -18.25 26.54 0.87
N ARG A 88 -17.94 26.88 2.13
CA ARG A 88 -17.43 25.93 3.13
C ARG A 88 -18.50 25.01 3.70
N GLU A 89 -19.73 25.47 3.92
CA GLU A 89 -20.77 24.65 4.56
C GLU A 89 -21.21 23.47 3.70
N SER A 90 -21.45 23.70 2.39
CA SER A 90 -21.83 22.62 1.46
C SER A 90 -20.70 21.63 1.21
N LYS A 91 -19.44 22.10 1.16
CA LYS A 91 -18.26 21.23 1.05
C LYS A 91 -18.01 20.43 2.34
N GLN A 92 -18.19 21.04 3.51
CA GLN A 92 -18.00 20.38 4.81
C GLN A 92 -19.04 19.27 5.02
N GLN A 93 -20.31 19.50 4.64
CA GLN A 93 -21.34 18.47 4.69
C GLN A 93 -21.03 17.28 3.76
N ARG A 94 -20.51 17.53 2.55
CA ARG A 94 -20.08 16.45 1.64
C ARG A 94 -18.95 15.61 2.24
N ARG A 95 -17.88 16.26 2.75
CA ARG A 95 -16.74 15.59 3.40
C ARG A 95 -17.18 14.75 4.61
N ALA A 96 -18.10 15.25 5.42
CA ALA A 96 -18.64 14.50 6.57
C ALA A 96 -19.44 13.26 6.14
N ARG A 97 -20.25 13.36 5.07
CA ARG A 97 -20.98 12.21 4.50
C ARG A 97 -20.03 11.16 3.94
N GLU A 98 -18.97 11.57 3.26
CA GLU A 98 -17.95 10.67 2.72
C GLU A 98 -17.17 9.97 3.84
N ALA A 99 -16.74 10.70 4.88
CA ALA A 99 -16.09 10.11 6.05
C ALA A 99 -17.02 9.09 6.74
N ARG A 100 -18.31 9.41 6.90
CA ARG A 100 -19.29 8.46 7.46
C ARG A 100 -19.46 7.21 6.57
N ARG A 101 -19.55 7.37 5.25
CA ARG A 101 -19.65 6.24 4.31
C ARG A 101 -18.41 5.34 4.38
N ARG A 102 -17.20 5.93 4.43
CA ARG A 102 -15.94 5.19 4.59
C ARG A 102 -15.89 4.47 5.94
N GLY A 103 -16.23 5.15 7.03
CA GLY A 103 -16.32 4.56 8.36
C GLY A 103 -17.25 3.36 8.42
N ILE A 104 -18.45 3.49 7.85
CA ILE A 104 -19.42 2.37 7.74
C ILE A 104 -18.84 1.23 6.90
N ALA A 105 -18.27 1.52 5.74
CA ALA A 105 -17.71 0.49 4.86
C ALA A 105 -16.56 -0.28 5.54
N VAL A 106 -15.63 0.42 6.19
CA VAL A 106 -14.53 -0.18 6.97
C VAL A 106 -15.08 -1.04 8.11
N THR A 107 -16.08 -0.54 8.84
CA THR A 107 -16.71 -1.28 9.94
C THR A 107 -17.39 -2.56 9.44
N CYS A 108 -18.18 -2.48 8.36
CA CYS A 108 -18.82 -3.63 7.75
C CYS A 108 -17.80 -4.66 7.27
N TYR A 109 -16.67 -4.20 6.69
CA TYR A 109 -15.59 -5.07 6.25
C TYR A 109 -15.00 -5.86 7.41
N LEU A 110 -14.64 -5.18 8.50
CA LEU A 110 -14.09 -5.83 9.71
C LEU A 110 -15.09 -6.81 10.34
N VAL A 111 -16.36 -6.44 10.42
CA VAL A 111 -17.40 -7.33 10.95
C VAL A 111 -17.52 -8.59 10.09
N LEU A 112 -17.53 -8.49 8.76
CA LEU A 112 -17.56 -9.65 7.87
C LEU A 112 -16.33 -10.54 8.06
N CYS A 113 -15.13 -9.96 8.25
CA CYS A 113 -13.91 -10.71 8.56
C CYS A 113 -14.02 -11.46 9.89
N ILE A 114 -14.48 -10.81 10.95
CA ILE A 114 -14.65 -11.42 12.28
C ILE A 114 -15.70 -12.54 12.22
N VAL A 115 -16.83 -12.31 11.56
CA VAL A 115 -17.87 -13.33 11.37
C VAL A 115 -17.30 -14.54 10.62
N PHE A 116 -16.52 -14.32 9.56
CA PHE A 116 -15.83 -15.41 8.85
C PHE A 116 -14.90 -16.20 9.78
N GLN A 117 -14.08 -15.52 10.59
CA GLN A 117 -13.18 -16.17 11.55
C GLN A 117 -13.93 -16.99 12.61
N ILE A 118 -15.05 -16.49 13.11
CA ILE A 118 -15.89 -17.22 14.07
C ILE A 118 -16.47 -18.47 13.40
N LEU A 119 -17.02 -18.35 12.19
CA LEU A 119 -17.63 -19.48 11.48
C LEU A 119 -16.61 -20.57 11.14
N ILE A 120 -15.38 -20.22 10.74
CA ILE A 120 -14.33 -21.21 10.48
C ILE A 120 -13.93 -21.94 11.76
N VAL A 121 -13.79 -21.23 12.88
CA VAL A 121 -13.52 -21.85 14.19
C VAL A 121 -14.64 -22.81 14.59
N LEU A 122 -15.90 -22.38 14.50
CA LEU A 122 -17.06 -23.22 14.84
C LEU A 122 -17.16 -24.46 13.97
N ARG A 123 -16.82 -24.36 12.68
CA ARG A 123 -16.81 -25.50 11.76
C ARG A 123 -15.71 -26.49 12.10
N GLU A 124 -14.49 -26.01 12.33
CA GLU A 124 -13.35 -26.87 12.60
C GLU A 124 -13.43 -27.51 14.00
N ASP A 125 -14.08 -26.86 14.96
CA ASP A 125 -14.46 -27.46 16.27
C ASP A 125 -15.69 -28.39 16.16
N ARG A 126 -16.23 -28.61 14.95
CA ARG A 126 -17.40 -29.46 14.65
C ARG A 126 -18.70 -29.06 15.38
N HIS A 127 -18.83 -27.81 15.78
CA HIS A 127 -20.08 -27.27 16.33
C HIS A 127 -21.13 -27.04 15.25
N ILE A 128 -20.69 -26.75 14.02
CA ILE A 128 -21.57 -26.62 12.84
C ILE A 128 -21.16 -27.62 11.76
N LEU A 129 -22.15 -28.28 11.13
CA LEU A 129 -21.96 -29.27 10.07
C LEU A 129 -22.12 -28.68 8.66
N TRP A 130 -21.99 -27.36 8.53
CA TRP A 130 -22.13 -26.69 7.25
C TRP A 130 -20.95 -27.00 6.32
N SER A 131 -21.19 -26.96 5.00
CA SER A 131 -20.11 -27.06 4.01
C SER A 131 -19.14 -25.90 4.15
N ALA A 132 -17.87 -26.10 3.76
CA ALA A 132 -16.87 -25.03 3.74
C ALA A 132 -17.38 -23.84 2.91
N ALA A 133 -18.04 -24.12 1.79
CA ALA A 133 -18.60 -23.09 0.92
C ALA A 133 -19.59 -22.16 1.67
N ALA A 134 -20.46 -22.73 2.52
CA ALA A 134 -21.40 -21.95 3.32
C ALA A 134 -20.71 -21.12 4.41
N VAL A 135 -19.69 -21.68 5.06
CA VAL A 135 -18.87 -20.95 6.06
C VAL A 135 -18.09 -19.79 5.44
N PHE A 136 -17.70 -19.91 4.18
CA PHE A 136 -17.00 -18.86 3.43
C PHE A 136 -17.93 -17.75 2.88
N ILE A 137 -19.26 -17.79 3.09
CA ILE A 137 -20.20 -16.76 2.59
C ILE A 137 -19.76 -15.32 2.95
N PRO A 138 -19.36 -14.99 4.20
CA PRO A 138 -18.91 -13.63 4.51
C PRO A 138 -17.66 -13.23 3.72
N TYR A 139 -16.75 -14.19 3.48
CA TYR A 139 -15.57 -13.97 2.64
C TYR A 139 -15.94 -13.73 1.17
N TRP A 140 -16.89 -14.49 0.61
CA TRP A 140 -17.37 -14.25 -0.76
C TRP A 140 -18.04 -12.89 -0.91
N ALA A 141 -18.78 -12.44 0.11
CA ALA A 141 -19.33 -11.09 0.14
C ALA A 141 -18.23 -10.01 0.10
N LEU A 142 -17.14 -10.20 0.87
CA LEU A 142 -15.98 -9.31 0.84
C LEU A 142 -15.30 -9.28 -0.53
N GLU A 143 -15.10 -10.44 -1.16
CA GLU A 143 -14.51 -10.52 -2.50
C GLU A 143 -15.40 -9.90 -3.59
N ALA A 144 -16.72 -9.99 -3.46
CA ALA A 144 -17.66 -9.32 -4.35
C ALA A 144 -17.59 -7.79 -4.21
N ILE A 145 -17.53 -7.28 -2.98
CA ILE A 145 -17.34 -5.83 -2.72
C ILE A 145 -16.03 -5.34 -3.33
N ASN A 146 -14.93 -6.09 -3.12
CA ASN A 146 -13.62 -5.75 -3.69
C ASN A 146 -13.64 -5.75 -5.22
N PHE A 147 -14.30 -6.73 -5.84
CA PHE A 147 -14.47 -6.80 -7.29
C PHE A 147 -15.16 -5.56 -7.85
N ILE A 148 -16.26 -5.14 -7.22
CA ILE A 148 -17.03 -3.95 -7.64
C ILE A 148 -16.18 -2.69 -7.47
N ASN A 149 -15.50 -2.53 -6.34
CA ASN A 149 -14.65 -1.36 -6.09
C ASN A 149 -13.49 -1.27 -7.09
N ASN A 150 -12.78 -2.38 -7.32
CA ASN A 150 -11.69 -2.43 -8.30
C ASN A 150 -12.20 -2.14 -9.71
N GLY A 151 -13.39 -2.63 -10.06
CA GLY A 151 -14.01 -2.34 -11.35
C GLY A 151 -14.41 -0.88 -11.52
N ALA A 152 -14.94 -0.25 -10.47
CA ALA A 152 -15.26 1.18 -10.49
C ALA A 152 -14.00 2.04 -10.64
N SER A 153 -12.94 1.75 -9.89
CA SER A 153 -11.66 2.46 -10.00
C SER A 153 -11.01 2.24 -11.37
N ALA A 154 -10.94 1.00 -11.86
CA ALA A 154 -10.38 0.72 -13.19
C ALA A 154 -11.16 1.41 -14.32
N LEU A 155 -12.48 1.51 -14.21
CA LEU A 155 -13.30 2.21 -15.18
C LEU A 155 -13.06 3.73 -15.15
N ALA A 156 -12.85 4.31 -13.96
CA ALA A 156 -12.45 5.71 -13.83
C ALA A 156 -11.08 5.93 -14.49
N ASP A 157 -10.08 5.11 -14.15
CA ASP A 157 -8.73 5.20 -14.73
C ASP A 157 -8.75 5.07 -16.25
N ILE A 158 -9.57 4.18 -16.82
CA ILE A 158 -9.72 4.01 -18.27
C ILE A 158 -10.36 5.25 -18.94
N ARG A 159 -11.30 5.91 -18.25
CA ARG A 159 -11.94 7.14 -18.75
C ARG A 159 -10.98 8.32 -18.71
N ASP A 160 -10.09 8.34 -17.73
CA ASP A 160 -9.12 9.41 -17.52
C ASP A 160 -7.82 9.23 -18.35
N ILE A 161 -7.72 8.18 -19.18
CA ILE A 161 -6.59 8.02 -20.11
C ILE A 161 -6.55 9.22 -21.08
N PRO A 162 -5.47 10.02 -21.08
CA PRO A 162 -5.34 11.17 -21.97
C PRO A 162 -5.29 10.73 -23.43
N ALA A 163 -5.80 11.58 -24.33
CA ALA A 163 -5.77 11.32 -25.76
C ALA A 163 -4.35 11.41 -26.34
N ASP A 164 -3.53 12.28 -25.77
CA ASP A 164 -2.14 12.51 -26.17
C ASP A 164 -1.19 11.92 -25.12
N ASP A 165 -0.04 11.41 -25.57
CA ASP A 165 1.00 10.88 -24.71
C ASP A 165 1.64 12.02 -23.88
N PRO A 166 1.64 11.95 -22.54
CA PRO A 166 2.21 13.01 -21.71
C PRO A 166 3.71 13.22 -21.90
N ALA A 167 4.45 12.22 -22.39
CA ALA A 167 5.90 12.33 -22.60
C ALA A 167 6.25 13.06 -23.91
N THR A 168 5.46 12.85 -24.96
CA THR A 168 5.77 13.32 -26.31
C THR A 168 4.82 14.41 -26.81
N GLY A 169 3.63 14.55 -26.21
CA GLY A 169 2.55 15.43 -26.66
C GLY A 169 1.89 14.97 -27.97
N VAL A 170 2.20 13.77 -28.44
CA VAL A 170 1.68 13.21 -29.69
C VAL A 170 0.43 12.38 -29.41
N ALA A 171 -0.56 12.44 -30.30
CA ALA A 171 -1.77 11.63 -30.22
C ALA A 171 -1.45 10.13 -30.10
N MET A 172 -1.99 9.49 -29.07
CA MET A 172 -1.67 8.10 -28.75
C MET A 172 -2.26 7.15 -29.80
N SER A 173 -1.47 6.19 -30.27
CA SER A 173 -1.98 5.23 -31.26
C SER A 173 -3.08 4.36 -30.65
N GLY A 174 -4.07 3.96 -31.47
CA GLY A 174 -5.16 3.09 -31.01
C GLY A 174 -4.71 1.71 -30.50
N ARG A 175 -3.49 1.26 -30.85
CA ARG A 175 -2.90 0.04 -30.30
C ARG A 175 -2.33 0.27 -28.90
N GLU A 176 -1.54 1.32 -28.71
CA GLU A 176 -0.97 1.69 -27.41
C GLU A 176 -2.07 1.95 -26.38
N ARG A 177 -3.12 2.68 -26.77
CA ARG A 177 -4.27 2.93 -25.89
C ARG A 177 -4.94 1.64 -25.42
N ARG A 178 -5.13 0.66 -26.32
CA ARG A 178 -5.71 -0.64 -25.97
C ARG A 178 -4.79 -1.47 -25.06
N MET A 179 -3.47 -1.41 -25.29
CA MET A 179 -2.51 -2.08 -24.42
C MET A 179 -2.49 -1.46 -23.02
N LEU A 180 -2.58 -0.14 -22.91
CA LEU A 180 -2.68 0.56 -21.63
C LEU A 180 -3.97 0.21 -20.89
N GLN A 181 -5.11 0.19 -21.59
CA GLN A 181 -6.39 -0.26 -21.03
C GLN A 181 -6.32 -1.70 -20.52
N ALA A 182 -5.74 -2.61 -21.30
CA ALA A 182 -5.54 -3.99 -20.89
C ALA A 182 -4.62 -4.10 -19.66
N ALA A 183 -3.55 -3.30 -19.61
CA ALA A 183 -2.64 -3.27 -18.47
C ALA A 183 -3.33 -2.77 -17.19
N ILE A 184 -4.17 -1.74 -17.29
CA ILE A 184 -4.99 -1.24 -16.16
C ILE A 184 -5.93 -2.34 -15.65
N LEU A 185 -6.66 -3.01 -16.55
CA LEU A 185 -7.55 -4.10 -16.18
C LEU A 185 -6.81 -5.28 -15.54
N VAL A 186 -5.71 -5.73 -16.15
CA VAL A 186 -4.88 -6.80 -15.59
C VAL A 186 -4.39 -6.39 -14.20
N ASN A 187 -3.90 -5.16 -14.03
CA ASN A 187 -3.42 -4.67 -12.75
C ASN A 187 -4.53 -4.57 -11.69
N ALA A 188 -5.77 -4.25 -12.08
CA ALA A 188 -6.91 -4.16 -11.18
C ALA A 188 -7.42 -5.53 -10.69
N TYR A 189 -7.39 -6.55 -11.55
CA TYR A 189 -8.05 -7.84 -11.27
C TYR A 189 -7.11 -9.01 -10.96
N TRP A 190 -5.82 -8.97 -11.31
CA TRP A 190 -4.94 -10.12 -11.13
C TRP A 190 -4.86 -10.60 -9.67
N TRP A 191 -4.79 -9.66 -8.73
CA TRP A 191 -4.72 -9.96 -7.29
C TRP A 191 -6.02 -10.59 -6.79
N TRP A 192 -7.16 -10.09 -7.26
CA TRP A 192 -8.47 -10.65 -6.96
C TRP A 192 -8.60 -12.09 -7.49
N CYS A 193 -8.18 -12.35 -8.72
CA CYS A 193 -8.18 -13.69 -9.30
C CYS A 193 -7.39 -14.67 -8.44
N ILE A 194 -6.17 -14.31 -8.03
CA ILE A 194 -5.33 -15.15 -7.17
C ILE A 194 -6.03 -15.46 -5.84
N ARG A 195 -6.63 -14.45 -5.18
CA ARG A 195 -7.30 -14.63 -3.89
C ARG A 195 -8.55 -15.51 -3.99
N VAL A 196 -9.36 -15.31 -5.03
CA VAL A 196 -10.55 -16.12 -5.27
C VAL A 196 -10.16 -17.55 -5.60
N SER A 197 -9.17 -17.77 -6.47
CA SER A 197 -8.65 -19.11 -6.76
C SER A 197 -8.10 -19.80 -5.51
N LEU A 198 -7.33 -19.10 -4.67
CA LEU A 198 -6.83 -19.63 -3.41
C LEU A 198 -7.97 -20.05 -2.47
N ALA A 199 -8.96 -19.18 -2.27
CA ALA A 199 -10.10 -19.47 -1.41
C ALA A 199 -10.93 -20.66 -1.93
N LEU A 200 -11.15 -20.75 -3.24
CA LEU A 200 -11.84 -21.89 -3.86
C LEU A 200 -11.09 -23.21 -3.61
N LEU A 201 -9.76 -23.24 -3.81
CA LEU A 201 -8.96 -24.43 -3.55
C LEU A 201 -8.97 -24.82 -2.08
N ILE A 202 -8.94 -23.85 -1.16
CA ILE A 202 -9.06 -24.09 0.29
C ILE A 202 -10.43 -24.70 0.61
N VAL A 203 -11.53 -24.13 0.09
CA VAL A 203 -12.88 -24.65 0.30
C VAL A 203 -13.00 -26.09 -0.19
N LEU A 204 -12.55 -26.38 -1.41
CA LEU A 204 -12.57 -27.74 -1.98
C LEU A 204 -11.71 -28.72 -1.17
N LYS A 205 -10.58 -28.26 -0.64
CA LYS A 205 -9.71 -29.06 0.23
C LYS A 205 -10.38 -29.36 1.57
N LEU A 206 -11.00 -28.36 2.17
CA LEU A 206 -11.70 -28.46 3.46
C LEU A 206 -12.96 -29.33 3.39
N ASP A 207 -13.62 -29.41 2.24
CA ASP A 207 -14.75 -30.32 2.01
C ASP A 207 -14.30 -31.73 1.59
N GLY A 208 -12.99 -32.01 1.56
CA GLY A 208 -12.44 -33.33 1.22
C GLY A 208 -12.56 -33.72 -0.25
N GLN A 209 -12.99 -32.80 -1.13
CA GLN A 209 -13.13 -33.04 -2.56
C GLN A 209 -11.77 -33.07 -3.28
N LEU A 210 -10.73 -32.49 -2.67
CA LEU A 210 -9.38 -32.44 -3.22
C LEU A 210 -8.41 -33.36 -2.46
N ALA A 211 -7.97 -34.44 -3.11
CA ALA A 211 -7.03 -35.42 -2.53
C ALA A 211 -5.57 -34.92 -2.48
N THR A 212 -5.24 -33.82 -3.16
CA THR A 212 -3.86 -33.31 -3.27
C THR A 212 -3.32 -32.75 -1.95
N GLY A 213 -2.00 -32.67 -1.79
CA GLY A 213 -1.38 -32.07 -0.61
C GLY A 213 -1.62 -30.56 -0.50
N TRP A 214 -1.46 -30.00 0.70
CA TRP A 214 -1.53 -28.55 0.96
C TRP A 214 -0.63 -27.70 0.04
N PRO A 215 0.59 -28.11 -0.35
CA PRO A 215 1.39 -27.32 -1.27
C PRO A 215 0.69 -27.03 -2.61
N THR A 216 -0.13 -27.95 -3.12
CA THR A 216 -0.89 -27.74 -4.36
C THR A 216 -2.01 -26.73 -4.18
N VAL A 217 -2.66 -26.72 -3.00
CA VAL A 217 -3.74 -25.76 -2.66
C VAL A 217 -3.20 -24.33 -2.61
N PHE A 218 -1.95 -24.14 -2.16
CA PHE A 218 -1.30 -22.83 -2.05
C PHE A 218 -0.62 -22.34 -3.33
N VAL A 219 -0.74 -23.04 -4.47
CA VAL A 219 -0.16 -22.63 -5.76
C VAL A 219 -0.49 -21.17 -6.14
N PRO A 220 -1.73 -20.67 -6.00
CA PRO A 220 -2.03 -19.27 -6.32
C PRO A 220 -1.21 -18.28 -5.47
N ALA A 221 -1.00 -18.59 -4.18
CA ALA A 221 -0.18 -17.76 -3.30
C ALA A 221 1.29 -17.76 -3.74
N TYR A 222 1.83 -18.91 -4.15
CA TYR A 222 3.20 -18.98 -4.68
C TYR A 222 3.36 -18.17 -5.97
N LEU A 223 2.38 -18.19 -6.87
CA LEU A 223 2.40 -17.36 -8.08
C LEU A 223 2.45 -15.86 -7.77
N ALA A 224 1.68 -15.42 -6.76
CA ALA A 224 1.78 -14.05 -6.26
C ALA A 224 3.17 -13.74 -5.74
N THR A 225 3.75 -14.60 -4.90
CA THR A 225 5.10 -14.43 -4.34
C THR A 225 6.16 -14.31 -5.44
N VAL A 226 6.13 -15.21 -6.44
CA VAL A 226 7.06 -15.16 -7.57
C VAL A 226 6.95 -13.84 -8.33
N ARG A 227 5.72 -13.38 -8.61
CA ARG A 227 5.50 -12.08 -9.28
C ARG A 227 6.12 -10.92 -8.49
N TYR A 228 5.91 -10.86 -7.18
CA TYR A 228 6.47 -9.80 -6.34
C TYR A 228 8.01 -9.87 -6.25
N LEU A 229 8.58 -11.07 -6.16
CA LEU A 229 10.02 -11.28 -6.20
C LEU A 229 10.63 -10.81 -7.53
N LEU A 230 9.97 -11.09 -8.66
CA LEU A 230 10.40 -10.61 -9.98
C LEU A 230 10.32 -9.09 -10.10
N LEU A 231 9.23 -8.48 -9.64
CA LEU A 231 9.08 -7.02 -9.63
C LEU A 231 10.16 -6.36 -8.76
N PHE A 232 10.44 -6.93 -7.60
CA PHE A 232 11.49 -6.46 -6.72
C PHE A 232 12.87 -6.58 -7.38
N LEU A 233 13.17 -7.73 -7.98
CA LEU A 233 14.43 -7.97 -8.68
C LEU A 233 14.61 -6.95 -9.81
N VAL A 234 13.57 -6.71 -10.63
CA VAL A 234 13.62 -5.71 -11.71
C VAL A 234 13.83 -4.30 -11.17
N ALA A 235 13.12 -3.91 -10.10
CA ALA A 235 13.29 -2.60 -9.47
C ALA A 235 14.71 -2.43 -8.93
N TRP A 236 15.26 -3.46 -8.29
CA TRP A 236 16.62 -3.46 -7.75
C TRP A 236 17.67 -3.36 -8.86
N LEU A 237 17.50 -4.10 -9.97
CA LEU A 237 18.39 -3.99 -11.13
C LEU A 237 18.35 -2.59 -11.76
N ARG A 238 17.16 -1.98 -11.85
CA ARG A 238 17.00 -0.60 -12.35
C ARG A 238 17.70 0.42 -11.46
N LEU A 239 17.56 0.29 -10.14
CA LEU A 239 18.24 1.17 -9.18
C LEU A 239 19.75 1.04 -9.31
N ARG A 240 20.28 -0.18 -9.42
CA ARG A 240 21.72 -0.40 -9.67
C ARG A 240 22.19 0.21 -11.00
N ALA A 241 21.38 0.11 -12.05
CA ALA A 241 21.73 0.70 -13.34
C ALA A 241 21.84 2.23 -13.27
N ILE A 242 20.94 2.89 -12.53
CA ILE A 242 20.97 4.34 -12.32
C ILE A 242 22.21 4.74 -11.50
N ASP A 243 22.48 4.04 -10.40
CA ASP A 243 23.63 4.31 -9.52
C ASP A 243 24.96 4.21 -10.28
N HIS A 244 25.10 3.20 -11.16
CA HIS A 244 26.25 3.09 -12.05
C HIS A 244 26.34 4.22 -13.10
N ALA A 245 25.20 4.70 -13.61
CA ALA A 245 25.17 5.82 -14.55
C ALA A 245 25.57 7.14 -13.88
N GLU A 246 25.08 7.39 -12.66
CA GLU A 246 25.39 8.58 -11.88
C GLU A 246 26.85 8.58 -11.40
N SER A 247 27.35 7.43 -10.93
CA SER A 247 28.76 7.26 -10.54
C SER A 247 29.73 7.55 -11.70
N ARG A 248 29.35 7.23 -12.94
CA ARG A 248 30.13 7.59 -14.14
C ARG A 248 30.02 9.07 -14.48
N ALA A 249 28.84 9.67 -14.29
CA ALA A 249 28.61 11.09 -14.58
C ALA A 249 29.29 12.03 -13.57
N GLN A 250 29.40 11.62 -12.30
CA GLN A 250 29.95 12.46 -11.23
C GLN A 250 31.47 12.41 -11.09
N GLY A 251 32.19 11.66 -11.94
CA GLY A 251 33.63 11.77 -12.13
C GLY A 251 34.42 12.17 -10.89
N LYS A 252 34.58 11.24 -9.92
CA LYS A 252 35.60 11.28 -8.86
C LYS A 252 35.30 12.22 -7.66
N LEU A 253 34.60 11.68 -6.66
CA LEU A 253 34.89 11.89 -5.24
C LEU A 253 34.26 10.73 -4.44
N GLU A 254 35.01 9.64 -4.34
CA GLU A 254 34.64 8.47 -3.53
C GLU A 254 34.60 8.85 -2.06
N ASN A 255 33.42 8.75 -1.44
CA ASN A 255 33.30 8.65 0.01
C ASN A 255 32.94 7.19 0.35
N PRO A 256 33.85 6.40 0.95
CA PRO A 256 33.70 4.94 1.09
C PRO A 256 32.73 4.48 2.19
N ALA A 257 31.87 5.35 2.73
CA ALA A 257 30.89 4.99 3.75
C ALA A 257 29.52 4.62 3.17
N GLY A 258 29.49 3.85 2.08
CA GLY A 258 28.26 3.33 1.48
C GLY A 258 27.70 2.17 2.32
N HIS A 259 26.89 2.48 3.33
CA HIS A 259 26.14 1.45 4.05
C HIS A 259 25.23 0.73 3.05
N SER A 260 25.46 -0.57 2.86
CA SER A 260 24.71 -1.38 1.90
C SER A 260 23.23 -1.38 2.27
N MET A 261 22.43 -0.62 1.52
CA MET A 261 20.98 -0.58 1.64
C MET A 261 20.34 -1.98 1.66
N ALA A 262 21.01 -3.00 1.12
CA ALA A 262 20.59 -4.39 1.16
C ALA A 262 20.41 -4.95 2.58
N VAL A 263 21.20 -4.50 3.57
CA VAL A 263 21.08 -4.94 4.97
C VAL A 263 19.84 -4.35 5.65
N VAL A 264 19.38 -3.18 5.20
CA VAL A 264 18.14 -2.54 5.66
C VAL A 264 16.93 -3.12 4.93
N PHE A 265 17.04 -3.42 3.63
CA PHE A 265 15.91 -3.89 2.83
C PHE A 265 15.52 -5.34 3.08
N VAL A 266 16.42 -6.24 3.49
CA VAL A 266 16.07 -7.66 3.72
C VAL A 266 15.12 -7.86 4.92
N PRO A 267 15.36 -7.27 6.12
CA PRO A 267 14.39 -7.29 7.21
C PRO A 267 13.11 -6.53 6.85
N VAL A 268 13.23 -5.40 6.15
CA VAL A 268 12.08 -4.63 5.65
C VAL A 268 11.26 -5.46 4.68
N PHE A 269 11.84 -6.33 3.86
CA PHE A 269 11.15 -7.22 2.92
C PHE A 269 10.49 -8.42 3.59
N ILE A 270 11.12 -9.01 4.61
CA ILE A 270 10.50 -10.10 5.39
C ILE A 270 9.33 -9.54 6.20
N VAL A 271 9.51 -8.37 6.80
CA VAL A 271 8.44 -7.61 7.49
C VAL A 271 7.40 -7.11 6.49
N LEU A 272 7.78 -6.67 5.28
CA LEU A 272 6.84 -6.28 4.23
C LEU A 272 6.10 -7.47 3.64
N SER A 273 6.69 -8.67 3.58
CA SER A 273 6.01 -9.87 3.10
C SER A 273 5.03 -10.40 4.14
N MET A 274 5.37 -10.31 5.43
CA MET A 274 4.39 -10.54 6.51
C MET A 274 3.32 -9.45 6.55
N LEU A 275 3.69 -8.17 6.43
CA LEU A 275 2.74 -7.07 6.28
C LEU A 275 1.94 -7.18 5.00
N PHE A 276 2.46 -7.68 3.88
CA PHE A 276 1.68 -7.90 2.67
C PHE A 276 0.67 -9.00 2.93
N CYS A 277 1.07 -10.11 3.54
CA CYS A 277 0.15 -11.17 3.93
C CYS A 277 -1.01 -10.64 4.82
N CYS A 278 -0.73 -9.66 5.68
CA CYS A 278 -1.72 -9.11 6.64
C CYS A 278 -2.45 -7.85 6.13
N THR A 279 -1.82 -7.06 5.25
CA THR A 279 -2.47 -6.01 4.48
C THR A 279 -3.27 -6.61 3.34
N CYS A 280 -3.10 -7.86 2.92
CA CYS A 280 -4.08 -8.48 2.02
C CYS A 280 -5.49 -8.61 2.66
N CYS A 281 -5.59 -8.53 4.00
CA CYS A 281 -6.84 -8.39 4.75
C CYS A 281 -7.21 -6.93 5.05
N CYS A 282 -6.24 -6.01 5.13
CA CYS A 282 -6.44 -4.61 5.57
C CYS A 282 -6.27 -3.55 4.45
N ALA A 283 -5.72 -3.92 3.30
CA ALA A 283 -5.40 -3.07 2.16
C ALA A 283 -6.65 -2.58 1.44
N PRO A 284 -7.75 -3.35 1.32
CA PRO A 284 -9.02 -2.78 0.86
C PRO A 284 -9.48 -1.65 1.79
N CYS A 285 -9.32 -1.81 3.11
CA CYS A 285 -9.66 -0.76 4.09
C CYS A 285 -8.73 0.46 3.98
N LEU A 286 -7.44 0.26 3.71
CA LEU A 286 -6.46 1.32 3.45
C LEU A 286 -6.65 2.00 2.09
N PHE A 287 -7.05 1.27 1.03
CA PHE A 287 -7.41 1.83 -0.28
C PHE A 287 -8.68 2.68 -0.18
N CYS A 288 -9.66 2.26 0.62
CA CYS A 288 -10.81 3.11 0.97
C CYS A 288 -10.40 4.39 1.71
N LEU A 289 -9.30 4.37 2.47
CA LEU A 289 -8.71 5.57 3.09
C LEU A 289 -7.87 6.41 2.11
N GLN A 290 -7.22 5.78 1.12
CA GLN A 290 -6.35 6.46 0.14
C GLN A 290 -7.10 7.14 -1.01
N HIS A 291 -8.37 6.83 -1.27
CA HIS A 291 -9.23 7.63 -2.16
C HIS A 291 -9.61 9.02 -1.57
N VAL A 292 -8.79 9.56 -0.68
CA VAL A 292 -8.74 11.01 -0.48
C VAL A 292 -8.24 11.58 -1.81
N PRO A 293 -9.02 12.43 -2.51
CA PRO A 293 -8.56 13.03 -3.75
C PRO A 293 -7.27 13.78 -3.48
N THR A 294 -6.16 13.24 -3.99
CA THR A 294 -4.84 13.88 -4.02
C THR A 294 -4.80 15.07 -4.97
N ASP A 295 -5.92 15.40 -5.61
CA ASP A 295 -6.07 16.51 -6.56
C ASP A 295 -5.47 17.82 -6.01
N GLU A 296 -5.61 18.13 -4.70
CA GLU A 296 -5.05 19.38 -4.15
C GLU A 296 -3.54 19.32 -3.85
N MET A 297 -2.94 18.13 -3.71
CA MET A 297 -1.49 17.97 -3.48
C MET A 297 -0.72 17.80 -4.81
N GLY A 298 -1.32 17.12 -5.78
CA GLY A 298 -0.79 16.98 -7.14
C GLY A 298 -0.84 18.29 -7.93
N GLU A 299 -1.90 19.09 -7.79
CA GLU A 299 -2.01 20.36 -8.51
C GLU A 299 -1.02 21.42 -7.98
N ASN A 300 -0.66 21.37 -6.69
CA ASN A 300 0.40 22.22 -6.13
C ASN A 300 1.81 21.70 -6.45
N ALA A 301 2.02 20.38 -6.55
CA ALA A 301 3.29 19.81 -6.99
C ALA A 301 3.53 20.02 -8.50
N ALA A 302 2.50 19.95 -9.33
CA ALA A 302 2.56 20.28 -10.76
C ALA A 302 2.64 21.80 -11.01
N ARG A 303 2.19 22.63 -10.06
CA ARG A 303 2.44 24.09 -10.04
C ARG A 303 3.73 24.50 -9.36
N VAL A 304 4.56 23.56 -8.89
CA VAL A 304 6.00 23.82 -8.82
C VAL A 304 6.51 23.84 -10.26
N VAL A 305 6.15 24.91 -10.96
CA VAL A 305 6.80 25.34 -12.19
C VAL A 305 8.28 25.26 -11.86
N MET A 306 9.00 24.35 -12.50
CA MET A 306 10.46 24.39 -12.51
C MET A 306 10.81 25.82 -12.88
N VAL A 307 11.31 26.59 -11.91
CA VAL A 307 11.83 27.91 -12.19
C VAL A 307 12.88 27.68 -13.27
N PRO A 308 12.65 28.16 -14.51
CA PRO A 308 13.51 27.81 -15.61
C PRO A 308 14.92 28.30 -15.26
N PHE A 309 15.95 27.54 -15.64
CA PHE A 309 17.32 27.66 -15.11
C PHE A 309 17.87 29.11 -15.16
N ASN A 310 17.43 29.87 -16.16
CA ASN A 310 17.66 31.28 -16.42
C ASN A 310 16.97 32.28 -15.46
N ARG A 311 16.12 31.83 -14.54
CA ARG A 311 15.53 32.63 -13.44
C ARG A 311 16.05 32.23 -12.07
N ARG A 312 17.00 31.30 -12.00
CA ARG A 312 17.64 30.93 -10.74
C ARG A 312 18.58 32.08 -10.36
N ILE A 313 18.36 32.69 -9.19
CA ILE A 313 19.22 33.76 -8.68
C ILE A 313 20.61 33.16 -8.44
N THR A 314 21.54 33.41 -9.34
CA THR A 314 22.96 33.17 -9.10
C THR A 314 23.42 34.27 -8.15
N TYR A 315 23.69 33.89 -6.90
CA TYR A 315 24.43 34.77 -6.00
C TYR A 315 25.81 34.99 -6.63
N ALA A 316 26.05 36.21 -7.12
CA ALA A 316 27.39 36.63 -7.47
C ALA A 316 28.23 36.50 -6.19
N PRO A 317 29.38 35.80 -6.23
CA PRO A 317 30.27 35.75 -5.09
C PRO A 317 30.67 37.19 -4.73
N LEU A 318 30.28 37.65 -3.54
CA LEU A 318 30.79 38.89 -2.96
C LEU A 318 32.30 38.73 -2.79
N GLY A 319 33.08 39.30 -3.69
CA GLY A 319 34.54 39.38 -3.52
C GLY A 319 35.35 39.20 -4.79
N SER A 320 35.15 40.06 -5.79
CA SER A 320 36.22 40.37 -6.74
C SER A 320 36.32 41.87 -6.91
N ASN A 321 36.99 42.51 -5.95
CA ASN A 321 37.52 43.86 -6.10
C ASN A 321 38.62 43.82 -7.18
N VAL A 322 38.23 43.82 -8.45
CA VAL A 322 39.14 44.08 -9.57
C VAL A 322 39.33 45.58 -9.63
N SER A 323 40.48 46.01 -9.12
CA SER A 323 40.98 47.37 -9.20
C SER A 323 41.71 47.57 -10.53
N THR A 324 41.47 48.73 -11.14
CA THR A 324 42.35 49.51 -12.05
C THR A 324 42.58 49.05 -13.50
N PRO A 325 43.03 49.94 -14.44
CA PRO A 325 43.42 51.35 -14.27
C PRO A 325 42.74 52.37 -15.22
N THR A 326 42.63 53.59 -14.71
CA THR A 326 42.34 54.84 -15.41
C THR A 326 43.49 55.17 -16.37
N ALA A 327 43.21 55.27 -17.68
CA ALA A 327 44.14 55.78 -18.66
C ALA A 327 44.17 57.31 -18.62
N VAL A 328 45.32 57.85 -18.23
CA VAL A 328 45.73 59.25 -18.44
C VAL A 328 46.78 59.23 -19.55
N LYS A 329 46.55 59.97 -20.64
CA LYS A 329 47.50 60.86 -21.33
C LYS A 329 46.84 61.41 -22.61
N VAL A 330 46.59 62.73 -22.62
CA VAL A 330 47.32 63.82 -23.32
C VAL A 330 46.97 63.87 -24.80
#